data_AF-A0A7X7DMP0-F1
#
_entry.id   AF-A0A7X7DMP0-F1
#
_cell.length_a   1.000
_cell.length_b   1.000
_cell.length_c   1.000
_cell.angle_alpha   90.00
_cell.angle_beta   90.00
_cell.angle_gamma   90.00
#
_symmetry.space_group_name_H-M   'P 1'
#
loop_
_entity.id
_entity.type
_entity.pdbx_description
1 polymer ?
#
loop_
_entity_poly.entity_id
_entity_poly.type
_entity_poly.pdbx_seq_one_letter_code
_entity_poly.pdbx_strand_id
1 'polypeptide(L)'
;MQLPKSRRRQKLREKKCQYPGCGKIFFGIHISKYCPEHRQDRYRIRKRTKPEDVNIKNQTFKHSYTEVVTLVMDCALEGCDHQFEVKVYPRQFIYPKYCPEHRNEYKRIRHLQLIGREDLIEQMKSESESFELDAIGDGLDENNSEGEAEDVGIVDDVA
;
A
#
# COMPACT_ATOMS: atom_id res chain seq x y z
N MET A 1 18.77 0.84 46.71
CA MET A 1 17.50 0.40 46.11
C MET A 1 17.19 1.30 44.92
N GLN A 2 17.05 0.74 43.72
CA GLN A 2 16.81 1.54 42.50
C GLN A 2 15.30 1.82 42.38
N LEU A 3 14.90 3.10 42.40
CA LEU A 3 13.49 3.45 42.23
C LEU A 3 13.03 3.04 40.81
N PRO A 4 11.85 2.40 40.66
CA PRO A 4 11.36 1.97 39.37
C PRO A 4 11.15 3.20 38.46
N LYS A 5 11.76 3.16 37.28
CA LYS A 5 11.65 4.22 36.26
C LYS A 5 10.18 4.40 35.87
N SER A 6 9.55 5.48 36.34
CA SER A 6 8.14 5.76 36.00
C SER A 6 8.00 5.98 34.50
N ARG A 7 7.18 5.16 33.82
CA ARG A 7 6.84 5.41 32.41
C ARG A 7 6.11 6.76 32.30
N ARG A 8 6.59 7.63 31.42
CA ARG A 8 5.97 8.93 31.12
C ARG A 8 4.53 8.69 30.63
N ARG A 9 3.55 9.29 31.31
CA ARG A 9 2.14 9.23 30.89
C ARG A 9 1.97 9.88 29.53
N GLN A 10 1.26 9.22 28.62
CA GLN A 10 0.97 9.75 27.29
C GLN A 10 -0.05 10.89 27.39
N LYS A 11 0.20 12.00 26.67
CA LYS A 11 -0.71 13.15 26.63
C LYS A 11 -1.94 12.80 25.79
N LEU A 12 -3.13 12.96 26.36
CA LEU A 12 -4.39 12.86 25.65
C LEU A 12 -4.63 14.16 24.87
N ARG A 13 -5.16 14.02 23.65
CA ARG A 13 -5.58 15.14 22.80
C ARG A 13 -6.99 14.87 22.30
N GLU A 14 -7.72 15.93 22.01
CA GLU A 14 -9.01 15.84 21.34
C GLU A 14 -8.80 15.37 19.90
N LYS A 15 -9.56 14.34 19.50
CA LYS A 15 -9.53 13.75 18.16
C LYS A 15 -10.95 13.44 17.70
N LYS A 16 -11.17 13.42 16.39
CA LYS A 16 -12.42 13.00 15.76
C LYS A 16 -12.33 11.55 15.29
N CYS A 17 -13.41 10.80 15.45
CA CYS A 17 -13.49 9.40 15.04
C CYS A 17 -13.49 9.26 13.51
N GLN A 18 -12.56 8.48 12.96
CA GLN A 18 -12.42 8.20 11.52
C GLN A 18 -13.32 7.06 11.01
N TYR A 19 -14.29 6.60 11.81
CA TYR A 19 -15.22 5.55 11.38
C TYR A 19 -16.29 6.16 10.46
N PRO A 20 -16.62 5.53 9.32
CA PRO A 20 -17.62 6.05 8.38
C PRO A 20 -18.95 6.30 9.11
N GLY A 21 -19.44 7.54 9.06
CA GLY A 21 -20.70 7.95 9.68
C GLY A 21 -20.67 8.25 11.20
N CYS A 22 -19.52 8.19 11.87
CA CYS A 22 -19.48 8.43 13.34
C CYS A 22 -19.23 9.89 13.74
N GLY A 23 -18.14 10.51 13.28
CA GLY A 23 -17.81 11.91 13.57
C GLY A 23 -17.57 12.31 15.04
N LYS A 24 -17.79 11.43 16.03
CA LYS A 24 -17.69 11.73 17.48
C LYS A 24 -16.29 12.24 17.87
N ILE A 25 -16.25 13.28 18.70
CA ILE A 25 -15.03 13.80 19.33
C ILE A 25 -14.69 12.95 20.55
N PHE A 26 -13.43 12.57 20.71
CA PHE A 26 -12.95 11.77 21.84
C PHE A 26 -11.51 12.16 22.22
N PHE A 27 -11.15 11.90 23.48
CA PHE A 27 -9.79 12.10 23.97
C PHE A 27 -8.94 10.84 23.73
N GLY A 28 -7.92 10.97 22.87
CA GLY A 28 -7.09 9.84 22.46
C GLY A 28 -5.61 10.18 22.46
N ILE A 29 -4.79 9.13 22.37
CA ILE A 29 -3.37 9.26 22.10
C ILE A 29 -3.15 9.46 20.60
N HIS A 30 -1.95 9.84 20.18
CA HIS A 30 -1.67 10.18 18.78
C HIS A 30 -2.05 9.06 17.79
N ILE A 31 -1.96 7.78 18.20
CA ILE A 31 -2.35 6.62 17.38
C ILE A 31 -3.85 6.32 17.35
N SER A 32 -4.65 6.88 18.26
CA SER A 32 -6.09 6.56 18.33
C SER A 32 -6.83 7.17 17.14
N LYS A 33 -7.41 6.33 16.28
CA LYS A 33 -8.20 6.77 15.10
C LYS A 33 -9.71 6.76 15.33
N TYR A 34 -10.17 5.87 16.20
CA TYR A 34 -11.60 5.59 16.44
C TYR A 34 -11.98 5.86 17.89
N CYS A 35 -13.23 6.23 18.12
CA CYS A 35 -13.80 6.39 19.46
C CYS A 35 -13.89 5.03 20.21
N PRO A 36 -14.15 5.01 21.52
CA PRO A 36 -14.20 3.77 22.32
C PRO A 36 -15.18 2.70 21.80
N GLU A 37 -16.25 3.14 21.14
CA GLU A 37 -17.26 2.28 20.51
C GLU A 37 -16.70 1.60 19.25
N HIS A 38 -16.21 2.38 18.28
CA HIS A 38 -15.67 1.87 17.01
C HIS A 38 -14.25 1.31 17.09
N ARG A 39 -13.58 1.41 18.25
CA ARG A 39 -12.29 0.74 18.51
C ARG A 39 -12.46 -0.77 18.70
N GLN A 40 -13.67 -1.25 18.99
CA GLN A 40 -13.93 -2.66 19.24
C GLN A 40 -13.74 -3.50 17.97
N ASP A 41 -13.31 -4.75 18.14
CA ASP A 41 -13.02 -5.66 17.02
C ASP A 41 -14.25 -5.93 16.12
N ARG A 42 -15.46 -5.74 16.64
CA ARG A 42 -16.72 -5.88 15.88
C ARG A 42 -16.83 -4.88 14.72
N TYR A 43 -16.30 -3.68 14.89
CA TYR A 43 -16.33 -2.60 13.89
C TYR A 43 -15.03 -2.53 13.08
N ARG A 44 -14.11 -3.49 13.27
CA ARG A 44 -12.86 -3.55 12.53
C ARG A 44 -13.10 -4.06 11.12
N ILE A 45 -13.07 -3.16 10.14
CA ILE A 45 -13.09 -3.51 8.71
C ILE A 45 -11.84 -4.33 8.39
N ARG A 46 -12.02 -5.60 8.05
CA ARG A 46 -10.94 -6.48 7.59
C ARG A 46 -10.83 -6.36 6.07
N LYS A 47 -9.83 -5.60 5.60
CA LYS A 47 -9.47 -5.64 4.18
C LYS A 47 -8.75 -6.96 3.91
N ARG A 48 -9.30 -7.79 3.03
CA ARG A 48 -8.56 -8.94 2.48
C ARG A 48 -7.63 -8.37 1.42
N THR A 49 -6.32 -8.61 1.56
CA THR A 49 -5.38 -8.32 0.47
C THR A 49 -5.71 -9.26 -0.69
N LYS A 50 -5.79 -8.72 -1.91
CA LYS A 50 -5.90 -9.53 -3.12
C LYS A 50 -4.68 -10.48 -3.16
N PRO A 51 -4.85 -11.78 -3.47
CA PRO A 51 -3.71 -12.67 -3.62
C PRO A 51 -2.86 -12.19 -4.80
N GLU A 52 -1.60 -11.85 -4.56
CA GLU A 52 -0.63 -11.52 -5.62
C GLU A 52 -0.15 -12.82 -6.29
N ASP A 53 0.06 -12.77 -7.61
CA ASP A 53 0.71 -13.86 -8.32
C ASP A 53 2.16 -14.02 -7.87
N VAL A 54 2.52 -15.25 -7.52
CA VAL A 54 3.86 -15.60 -6.99
C VAL A 54 4.98 -15.28 -8.00
N ASN A 55 4.66 -15.31 -9.29
CA ASN A 55 5.59 -15.11 -10.40
C ASN A 55 6.01 -13.65 -10.65
N ILE A 56 5.37 -12.67 -10.01
CA ILE A 56 5.69 -11.25 -10.21
C ILE A 56 7.08 -10.95 -9.59
N LYS A 57 7.32 -11.44 -8.37
CA LYS A 57 8.55 -11.15 -7.60
C LYS A 57 9.53 -12.31 -7.60
N ASN A 58 9.02 -13.54 -7.67
CA ASN A 58 9.80 -14.76 -7.61
C ASN A 58 9.67 -15.52 -8.94
N GLN A 59 10.49 -16.55 -9.11
CA GLN A 59 10.34 -17.50 -10.19
C GLN A 59 9.91 -18.85 -9.65
N THR A 60 9.02 -19.53 -10.37
CA THR A 60 8.69 -20.92 -10.10
C THR A 60 9.63 -21.85 -10.85
N PHE A 61 10.42 -22.63 -10.13
CA PHE A 61 11.31 -23.65 -10.68
C PHE A 61 10.84 -25.03 -10.18
N LYS A 62 10.24 -25.81 -11.09
CA LYS A 62 9.76 -27.17 -10.78
C LYS A 62 10.92 -28.16 -10.92
N HIS A 63 11.18 -28.92 -9.87
CA HIS A 63 12.21 -29.95 -9.85
C HIS A 63 11.78 -31.17 -9.03
N SER A 64 12.44 -32.30 -9.24
CA SER A 64 12.20 -33.56 -8.55
C SER A 64 13.28 -33.93 -7.53
N TYR A 65 14.18 -33.01 -7.19
CA TYR A 65 15.26 -33.27 -6.22
C TYR A 65 14.74 -33.77 -4.87
N THR A 66 15.39 -34.81 -4.37
CA THR A 66 15.13 -35.43 -3.06
C THR A 66 16.03 -34.88 -1.96
N GLU A 67 17.14 -34.24 -2.34
CA GLU A 67 18.14 -33.65 -1.44
C GLU A 67 18.28 -32.15 -1.71
N VAL A 68 18.96 -31.43 -0.80
CA VAL A 68 19.22 -30.00 -0.96
C VAL A 68 20.37 -29.82 -1.94
N VAL A 69 20.11 -29.14 -3.06
CA VAL A 69 21.09 -28.89 -4.12
C VAL A 69 21.37 -27.40 -4.22
N THR A 70 22.63 -27.01 -4.37
CA THR A 70 23.01 -25.63 -4.71
C THR A 70 23.08 -25.49 -6.22
N LEU A 71 22.23 -24.62 -6.78
CA LEU A 71 22.26 -24.26 -8.20
C LEU A 71 22.73 -22.82 -8.36
N VAL A 72 23.44 -22.56 -9.46
CA VAL A 72 23.76 -21.21 -9.89
C VAL A 72 22.66 -20.76 -10.86
N MET A 73 22.08 -19.60 -10.60
CA MET A 73 21.04 -19.00 -11.45
C MET A 73 21.44 -17.59 -11.87
N ASP A 74 20.97 -17.19 -13.04
CA ASP A 74 21.25 -15.87 -13.60
C ASP A 74 20.16 -14.87 -13.19
N CYS A 75 20.54 -13.60 -13.07
CA CYS A 75 19.59 -12.53 -12.79
C CYS A 75 18.67 -12.30 -14.00
N ALA A 76 17.35 -12.40 -13.82
CA ALA A 76 16.40 -12.14 -14.90
C ALA A 76 16.17 -10.63 -15.17
N LEU A 77 17.05 -9.75 -14.69
CA LEU A 77 16.97 -8.31 -14.98
C LEU A 77 17.81 -8.02 -16.22
N GLU A 78 17.23 -7.31 -17.17
CA GLU A 78 17.92 -6.99 -18.41
C GLU A 78 19.16 -6.11 -18.18
N GLY A 79 20.26 -6.49 -18.83
CA GLY A 79 21.57 -5.86 -18.68
C GLY A 79 22.31 -6.20 -17.39
N CYS A 80 21.82 -7.18 -16.62
CA CYS A 80 22.53 -7.70 -15.45
C CYS A 80 22.98 -9.14 -15.68
N ASP A 81 24.29 -9.34 -15.82
CA ASP A 81 24.90 -10.67 -16.05
C ASP A 81 25.37 -11.35 -14.74
N HIS A 82 24.89 -10.87 -13.58
CA HIS A 82 25.26 -11.44 -12.29
C HIS A 82 24.61 -12.81 -12.08
N GLN A 83 25.45 -13.80 -11.80
CA GLN A 83 25.04 -15.12 -11.36
C GLN A 83 25.03 -15.20 -9.83
N PHE A 84 24.12 -15.98 -9.27
CA PHE A 84 24.02 -16.16 -7.82
C PHE A 84 23.62 -17.58 -7.43
N GLU A 85 24.08 -18.01 -6.27
CA GLU A 85 23.80 -19.34 -5.75
C GLU A 85 22.46 -19.40 -5.03
N VAL A 86 21.66 -20.41 -5.34
CA VAL A 86 20.38 -20.69 -4.71
C VAL A 86 20.36 -22.13 -4.21
N LYS A 87 20.03 -22.27 -2.92
CA LYS A 87 19.76 -23.57 -2.31
C LYS A 87 18.35 -24.01 -2.63
N VAL A 88 18.26 -25.10 -3.38
CA VAL A 88 17.02 -25.71 -3.86
C VAL A 88 16.62 -26.81 -2.89
N TYR A 89 15.44 -26.67 -2.29
CA TYR A 89 14.93 -27.58 -1.27
C TYR A 89 13.86 -28.50 -1.86
N PRO A 90 13.81 -29.78 -1.45
CA PRO A 90 12.75 -30.70 -1.88
C PRO A 90 11.36 -30.13 -1.60
N ARG A 91 10.43 -30.29 -2.55
CA ARG A 91 9.03 -29.83 -2.47
C ARG A 91 8.83 -28.31 -2.37
N GLN A 92 9.89 -27.51 -2.52
CA GLN A 92 9.80 -26.05 -2.63
C GLN A 92 10.03 -25.65 -4.09
N PHE A 93 9.14 -24.83 -4.66
CA PHE A 93 9.23 -24.46 -6.08
C PHE A 93 9.41 -22.96 -6.31
N ILE A 94 9.48 -22.15 -5.24
CA ILE A 94 9.53 -20.69 -5.33
C ILE A 94 10.93 -20.24 -4.94
N TYR A 95 11.59 -19.55 -5.88
CA TYR A 95 12.98 -19.10 -5.74
C TYR A 95 13.15 -17.65 -6.20
N PRO A 96 14.23 -16.96 -5.78
CA PRO A 96 14.50 -15.59 -6.22
C PRO A 96 14.72 -15.53 -7.73
N LYS A 97 14.09 -14.56 -8.38
CA LYS A 97 14.24 -14.27 -9.82
C LYS A 97 15.43 -13.34 -10.12
N TYR A 98 15.85 -12.56 -9.12
CA TYR A 98 16.88 -11.52 -9.27
C TYR A 98 18.02 -11.75 -8.29
N CYS A 99 19.22 -11.29 -8.68
CA CYS A 99 20.40 -11.37 -7.83
C CYS A 99 20.28 -10.50 -6.57
N PRO A 100 21.17 -10.66 -5.57
CA PRO A 100 21.14 -9.89 -4.32
C PRO A 100 21.20 -8.36 -4.52
N GLU A 101 21.82 -7.91 -5.61
CA GLU A 101 21.89 -6.50 -5.97
C GLU A 101 20.54 -5.97 -6.48
N HIS A 102 19.76 -6.80 -7.18
CA HIS A 102 18.51 -6.43 -7.82
C HIS A 102 17.26 -6.99 -7.11
N ARG A 103 17.41 -7.52 -5.89
CA ARG A 103 16.28 -8.07 -5.13
C ARG A 103 15.22 -7.03 -4.75
N ASN A 104 15.64 -5.77 -4.58
CA ASN A 104 14.74 -4.67 -4.27
C ASN A 104 14.28 -3.99 -5.57
N GLU A 105 12.99 -3.68 -5.66
CA GLU A 105 12.38 -2.99 -6.79
C GLU A 105 13.05 -1.65 -7.09
N TYR A 106 13.35 -0.84 -6.07
CA TYR A 106 14.08 0.42 -6.25
C TYR A 106 15.42 0.22 -6.96
N LYS A 107 16.14 -0.85 -6.61
CA LYS A 107 17.43 -1.16 -7.24
C LYS A 107 17.26 -1.63 -8.68
N ARG A 108 16.19 -2.38 -8.99
CA ARG A 108 15.82 -2.76 -10.37
C ARG A 108 15.53 -1.53 -11.22
N ILE A 109 14.67 -0.63 -10.75
CA ILE A 109 14.33 0.61 -11.46
C ILE A 109 15.58 1.46 -11.69
N ARG A 110 16.43 1.63 -10.68
CA ARG A 110 17.67 2.40 -10.81
C ARG A 110 18.62 1.81 -11.86
N HIS A 111 18.73 0.48 -11.93
CA HIS A 111 19.53 -0.18 -12.95
C HIS A 111 18.98 0.04 -14.36
N LEU A 112 17.66 -0.08 -14.53
CA LEU A 112 17.00 0.19 -15.80
C LEU A 112 17.13 1.66 -16.23
N GLN A 113 17.11 2.60 -15.28
CA GLN A 113 17.38 4.01 -15.54
C GLN A 113 18.80 4.26 -16.06
N LEU A 114 19.80 3.53 -15.53
CA LEU A 114 21.18 3.64 -16.01
C LEU A 114 21.36 3.09 -17.43
N ILE A 115 20.58 2.07 -17.80
CA ILE A 115 20.57 1.47 -19.14
C ILE A 115 19.74 2.30 -20.13
N GLY A 116 18.81 3.13 -19.62
CA GLY A 116 17.91 3.95 -20.45
C GLY A 116 16.72 3.17 -21.01
N ARG A 117 16.29 2.08 -20.37
CA ARG A 117 15.07 1.34 -20.77
C ARG A 117 13.86 1.81 -19.96
N GLU A 118 13.23 2.89 -20.43
CA GLU A 118 12.05 3.48 -19.80
C GLU A 118 10.81 2.58 -19.91
N ASP A 119 10.65 1.86 -21.03
CA ASP A 119 9.53 0.95 -21.28
C ASP A 119 9.35 -0.11 -20.18
N LEU A 120 10.45 -0.67 -19.68
CA LEU A 120 10.44 -1.70 -18.63
C LEU A 120 10.16 -1.11 -17.26
N ILE A 121 10.51 0.15 -17.04
CA ILE A 121 10.21 0.86 -15.80
C ILE A 121 8.70 1.07 -15.69
N GLU A 122 8.03 1.42 -16.78
CA GLU A 122 6.57 1.57 -16.82
C GLU A 122 5.85 0.24 -16.62
N GLN A 123 6.34 -0.83 -17.23
CA GLN A 123 5.81 -2.18 -16.98
C GLN A 123 5.97 -2.60 -15.52
N MET A 124 7.16 -2.41 -14.94
CA MET A 124 7.39 -2.74 -13.54
C MET A 124 6.52 -1.92 -12.58
N LYS A 125 6.31 -0.63 -12.87
CA LYS A 125 5.42 0.23 -12.09
C LYS A 125 3.97 -0.24 -12.17
N SER A 126 3.45 -0.51 -13.37
CA SER A 126 2.07 -0.98 -13.53
C SER A 126 1.82 -2.33 -12.85
N GLU A 127 2.78 -3.26 -12.88
CA GLU A 127 2.70 -4.53 -12.15
C GLU A 127 2.76 -4.35 -10.63
N SER A 128 3.54 -3.38 -10.15
CA SER A 128 3.67 -3.06 -8.71
C SER A 128 2.48 -2.27 -8.14
N GLU A 129 1.73 -1.56 -9.00
CA GLU A 129 0.65 -0.63 -8.62
C GLU A 129 -0.76 -1.25 -8.63
N SER A 130 -0.90 -2.58 -8.71
CA SER A 130 -2.22 -3.25 -8.55
C SER A 130 -2.86 -3.11 -7.15
N PHE A 131 -2.34 -2.21 -6.31
CA PHE A 131 -2.93 -1.75 -5.07
C PHE A 131 -3.85 -0.54 -5.31
N GLU A 132 -4.94 -0.75 -6.05
CA GLU A 132 -6.04 0.21 -6.07
C GLU A 132 -6.56 0.38 -4.64
N LEU A 133 -6.22 1.53 -4.04
CA LEU A 133 -7.09 2.12 -3.04
C LEU A 133 -8.32 2.58 -3.80
N ASP A 134 -9.35 1.72 -3.86
CA ASP A 134 -10.70 2.16 -4.14
C ASP A 134 -10.97 3.34 -3.20
N ALA A 135 -10.95 4.55 -3.79
CA ALA A 135 -11.44 5.74 -3.14
C ALA A 135 -12.87 5.39 -2.73
N ILE A 136 -13.10 5.32 -1.43
CA ILE A 136 -14.45 5.20 -0.88
C ILE A 136 -15.20 6.40 -1.45
N GLY A 137 -16.19 6.11 -2.30
CA GLY A 137 -16.88 7.09 -3.10
C GLY A 137 -17.45 8.23 -2.28
N ASP A 138 -17.14 9.45 -2.71
CA ASP A 138 -18.09 10.54 -2.59
C ASP A 138 -19.09 10.35 -3.74
N GLY A 139 -20.18 9.67 -3.42
CA GLY A 139 -21.40 9.72 -4.23
C GLY A 139 -21.97 11.13 -4.13
N LEU A 140 -21.90 11.86 -5.24
CA LEU A 140 -22.73 13.02 -5.52
C LEU A 140 -23.39 12.80 -6.88
N ASP A 141 -24.36 11.89 -6.90
CA ASP A 141 -25.53 11.99 -7.79
C ASP A 141 -26.52 12.93 -7.06
N GLU A 142 -27.33 13.81 -7.65
CA GLU A 142 -27.61 14.27 -9.01
C GLU A 142 -28.77 15.31 -8.83
N ASN A 143 -28.91 16.25 -9.75
CA ASN A 143 -30.18 16.92 -10.16
C ASN A 143 -30.88 17.94 -9.23
N ASN A 144 -30.82 19.23 -9.60
CA ASN A 144 -31.97 20.02 -10.12
C ASN A 144 -31.69 21.54 -10.10
N SER A 145 -31.67 22.19 -11.28
CA SER A 145 -32.53 23.34 -11.63
C SER A 145 -31.91 24.16 -12.78
N GLU A 146 -32.33 23.85 -14.01
CA GLU A 146 -32.44 24.86 -15.06
C GLU A 146 -33.54 25.84 -14.64
N GLY A 147 -33.35 27.14 -14.86
CA GLY A 147 -34.38 28.14 -14.57
C GLY A 147 -33.87 29.58 -14.55
N GLU A 148 -33.80 30.16 -15.73
CA GLU A 148 -34.19 31.54 -16.09
C GLU A 148 -33.64 32.73 -15.29
N ALA A 149 -32.95 33.59 -16.03
CA ALA A 149 -32.70 34.98 -15.70
C ALA A 149 -34.01 35.77 -15.72
N GLU A 150 -34.41 36.36 -14.60
CA GLU A 150 -35.29 37.53 -14.59
C GLU A 150 -34.79 38.60 -13.62
N ASP A 151 -34.64 39.77 -14.21
CA ASP A 151 -34.31 41.08 -13.68
C ASP A 151 -35.50 41.63 -12.88
N VAL A 152 -35.32 41.94 -11.58
CA VAL A 152 -36.27 42.76 -10.83
C VAL A 152 -35.55 43.66 -9.82
N GLY A 153 -35.40 44.93 -10.21
CA GLY A 153 -35.97 46.06 -9.45
C GLY A 153 -35.27 46.50 -8.16
N ILE A 154 -34.45 47.54 -8.30
CA ILE A 154 -34.11 48.52 -7.26
C ILE A 154 -35.37 49.02 -6.55
N VAL A 155 -35.39 48.96 -5.22
CA VAL A 155 -36.16 49.88 -4.38
C VAL A 155 -35.31 50.30 -3.18
N ASP A 156 -35.10 51.62 -3.10
CA ASP A 156 -34.53 52.36 -1.97
C ASP A 156 -35.35 52.16 -0.69
N ASP A 157 -34.69 52.05 0.45
CA ASP A 157 -35.24 52.51 1.73
C ASP A 157 -34.10 53.12 2.57
N VAL A 158 -34.04 54.45 2.54
CA VAL A 158 -33.28 55.30 3.46
C VAL A 158 -34.11 55.46 4.73
N ALA A 159 -33.51 55.11 5.87
CA ALA A 159 -33.99 55.43 7.22
C ALA A 159 -33.57 56.84 7.66
#